data_AF-A0A8R7QSD6-F1
#
_entry.id   AF-A0A8R7QSD6-F1
#
_cell.length_a   1.000
_cell.length_b   1.000
_cell.length_c   1.000
_cell.angle_alpha   90.00
_cell.angle_beta   90.00
_cell.angle_gamma   90.00
#
_symmetry.space_group_name_H-M   'P 1'
#
loop_
_entity.id
_entity.type
_entity.pdbx_description
1 polymer ?
#
loop_
_entity_poly.entity_id
_entity_poly.type
_entity_poly.pdbx_seq_one_letter_code
_entity_poly.pdbx_strand_id
1 'polypeptide(L)'
;MRHWNNKMRQSSLLVLHPKQLHQLVLPGCLLHLLGRKRRNNVKVPSEVKACIINALRSTSGSNGAGLSKGTTSLRQSQAGRSLLWACNNSKGTSDTILVWHITTTILEVRHPHHQGDGRPSSVVSEKKIAATHLSCYCAYLVESCPELLPDDDAWSKYLYKEVKKDAERALVSGGDGIEVSSLTPEAGYRQLIELLGATQNHEVLKDAAKLAEQLGDLIGGEEMLWELLAGFWSEMILYVAPSDNGHLQAIDRGGELITLWALLAHVGTVDRPDDTNANAAAG
;
A
#
# COMPACT_ATOMS: atom_id res chain seq x y z
N MET A 1 -0.58 -11.74 29.50
CA MET A 1 -0.64 -10.87 28.30
C MET A 1 0.77 -10.75 27.71
N ARG A 2 0.96 -11.11 26.44
CA ARG A 2 2.24 -10.87 25.75
C ARG A 2 2.35 -9.38 25.44
N HIS A 3 3.48 -8.77 25.79
CA HIS A 3 3.76 -7.35 25.64
C HIS A 3 3.98 -6.99 24.15
N TRP A 4 3.42 -5.87 23.69
CA TRP A 4 3.63 -5.35 22.35
C TRP A 4 5.10 -4.99 22.14
N ASN A 5 5.73 -5.53 21.10
CA ASN A 5 7.16 -5.29 20.82
C ASN A 5 7.40 -4.01 20.00
N ASN A 6 6.36 -3.21 19.71
CA ASN A 6 6.47 -2.00 18.88
C ASN A 6 7.14 -2.25 17.52
N LYS A 7 6.86 -3.39 16.88
CA LYS A 7 7.36 -3.74 15.55
C LYS A 7 6.20 -4.08 14.63
N MET A 8 6.39 -3.94 13.32
CA MET A 8 5.47 -4.28 12.23
C MET A 8 6.17 -5.07 11.13
N ARG A 9 5.47 -6.04 10.54
CA ARG A 9 5.96 -6.77 9.36
C ARG A 9 5.79 -5.95 8.10
N GLN A 10 6.58 -6.26 7.08
CA GLN A 10 6.49 -5.59 5.79
C GLN A 10 6.74 -6.60 4.69
N SER A 11 5.96 -6.50 3.62
CA SER A 11 6.19 -7.17 2.35
C SER A 11 6.17 -6.13 1.24
N SER A 12 6.86 -6.40 0.14
CA SER A 12 6.69 -5.65 -1.09
C SER A 12 6.62 -6.62 -2.26
N LEU A 13 5.67 -6.35 -3.15
CA LEU A 13 5.35 -7.23 -4.27
C LEU A 13 6.42 -7.16 -5.37
N LEU A 14 7.13 -6.03 -5.49
CA LEU A 14 8.19 -5.80 -6.49
C LEU A 14 9.61 -6.19 -6.02
N VAL A 15 9.72 -7.06 -5.01
CA VAL A 15 11.03 -7.56 -4.54
C VAL A 15 11.48 -8.72 -5.43
N LEU A 16 12.41 -8.47 -6.35
CA LEU A 16 13.04 -9.53 -7.16
C LEU A 16 14.09 -10.28 -6.35
N HIS A 17 14.15 -11.60 -6.55
CA HIS A 17 15.02 -12.48 -5.77
C HIS A 17 16.49 -12.41 -6.26
N PRO A 18 17.52 -12.50 -5.39
CA PRO A 18 18.93 -12.43 -5.80
C PRO A 18 19.37 -13.41 -6.90
N LYS A 19 18.70 -14.57 -7.02
CA LYS A 19 18.97 -15.55 -8.08
C LYS A 19 18.39 -15.14 -9.44
N GLN A 20 17.32 -14.34 -9.46
CA GLN A 20 16.78 -13.71 -10.66
C GLN A 20 17.64 -12.49 -11.06
N LEU A 21 18.33 -11.84 -10.10
CA LEU A 21 19.23 -10.71 -10.36
C LEU A 21 20.43 -11.04 -11.26
N HIS A 22 20.91 -12.28 -11.27
CA HIS A 22 22.01 -12.68 -12.16
C HIS A 22 21.62 -12.71 -13.65
N GLN A 23 20.32 -12.74 -13.96
CA GLN A 23 19.80 -12.64 -15.33
C GLN A 23 19.21 -11.26 -15.65
N LEU A 24 19.17 -10.35 -14.67
CA LEU A 24 18.45 -9.09 -14.74
C LEU A 24 19.41 -7.91 -14.64
N VAL A 25 19.57 -7.23 -15.77
CA VAL A 25 20.29 -5.97 -15.94
C VAL A 25 19.37 -4.85 -15.44
N LEU A 26 19.16 -4.78 -14.12
CA LEU A 26 18.25 -3.80 -13.52
C LEU A 26 18.99 -2.53 -13.11
N PRO A 27 18.46 -1.34 -13.46
CA PRO A 27 19.00 -0.05 -13.05
C PRO A 27 19.18 0.08 -11.53
N GLY A 28 20.20 0.84 -11.10
CA GLY A 28 20.49 1.05 -9.68
C GLY A 28 19.34 1.65 -8.85
N CYS A 29 18.41 2.39 -9.47
CA CYS A 29 17.20 2.87 -8.81
C CYS A 29 16.21 1.75 -8.48
N LEU A 30 16.15 0.68 -9.29
CA LEU A 30 15.35 -0.51 -9.01
C LEU A 30 16.01 -1.40 -7.96
N LEU A 31 17.32 -1.28 -7.72
CA LEU A 31 17.99 -1.94 -6.58
C LEU A 31 17.43 -1.48 -5.23
N HIS A 32 16.78 -0.31 -5.12
CA HIS A 32 16.07 0.08 -3.88
C HIS A 32 14.85 -0.80 -3.61
N LEU A 33 14.12 -1.24 -4.65
CA LEU A 33 13.04 -2.22 -4.54
C LEU A 33 13.57 -3.59 -4.07
N LEU A 34 14.81 -3.90 -4.43
CA LEU A 34 15.53 -5.13 -4.11
C LEU A 34 16.27 -5.09 -2.76
N GLY A 35 16.64 -3.89 -2.34
CA GLY A 35 17.39 -3.58 -1.12
C GLY A 35 16.54 -3.64 0.14
N ARG A 36 15.22 -3.80 0.00
CA ARG A 36 14.32 -4.18 1.10
C ARG A 36 14.52 -5.65 1.47
N LYS A 37 15.76 -5.99 1.81
CA LYS A 37 16.17 -7.22 2.49
C LYS A 37 15.18 -7.45 3.60
N ARG A 38 14.33 -8.49 3.47
CA ARG A 38 13.36 -9.03 4.44
C ARG A 38 13.65 -8.62 5.89
N ARG A 39 13.37 -7.37 6.26
CA ARG A 39 13.20 -6.98 7.65
C ARG A 39 11.73 -7.25 7.86
N ASN A 40 11.42 -8.54 8.02
CA ASN A 40 10.08 -9.02 8.31
C ASN A 40 9.53 -8.42 9.61
N ASN A 41 10.30 -7.61 10.34
CA ASN A 41 9.90 -6.95 11.55
C ASN A 41 10.71 -5.65 11.73
N VAL A 42 10.09 -4.48 11.50
CA VAL A 42 10.69 -3.16 11.72
C VAL A 42 10.00 -2.46 12.88
N LYS A 43 10.70 -1.59 13.63
CA LYS A 43 10.04 -0.77 14.65
C LYS A 43 8.95 0.09 14.00
N VAL A 44 7.77 0.18 14.60
CA VAL A 44 6.70 1.04 14.08
C VAL A 44 7.16 2.51 14.18
N PRO A 45 7.30 3.24 13.06
CA PRO A 45 7.68 4.66 13.08
C PRO A 45 6.64 5.52 13.81
N SER A 46 7.08 6.63 14.41
CA SER A 46 6.18 7.59 15.07
C SER A 46 5.17 8.18 14.09
N GLU A 47 5.58 8.37 12.85
CA GLU A 47 4.84 8.97 11.76
C GLU A 47 3.65 8.09 11.37
N VAL A 48 3.86 6.76 11.35
CA VAL A 48 2.79 5.78 11.14
C VAL A 48 1.74 5.89 12.24
N LYS A 49 2.17 5.94 13.51
CA LYS A 49 1.22 6.06 14.64
C LYS A 49 0.44 7.37 14.59
N ALA A 50 1.12 8.47 14.29
CA ALA A 50 0.51 9.79 14.19
C ALA A 50 -0.55 9.84 13.07
N CYS A 51 -0.23 9.31 11.88
CA CYS A 51 -1.17 9.25 10.77
C CYS A 51 -2.41 8.39 11.09
N ILE A 52 -2.24 7.21 11.73
CA ILE A 52 -3.38 6.37 12.13
C ILE A 52 -4.25 7.09 13.15
N ILE A 53 -3.67 7.70 14.21
CA ILE A 53 -4.41 8.46 15.23
C ILE A 53 -5.19 9.63 14.61
N ASN A 54 -4.58 10.33 13.65
CA ASN A 54 -5.25 11.43 12.97
C ASN A 54 -6.40 10.94 12.09
N ALA A 55 -6.22 9.85 11.34
CA ALA A 55 -7.29 9.25 10.55
C ALA A 55 -8.47 8.80 11.43
N LEU A 56 -8.20 8.17 12.57
CA LEU A 56 -9.22 7.78 13.55
C LEU A 56 -10.03 8.96 14.05
N ARG A 57 -9.36 10.05 14.45
CA ARG A 57 -10.02 11.26 14.94
C ARG A 57 -10.94 11.86 13.86
N SER A 58 -10.51 11.83 12.61
CA SER A 58 -11.31 12.29 11.48
C SER A 58 -12.53 11.40 11.22
N THR A 59 -12.42 10.08 11.42
CA THR A 59 -13.55 9.14 11.28
C THR A 59 -14.56 9.30 12.40
N SER A 60 -14.14 9.46 13.66
CA SER A 60 -15.05 9.64 14.81
C SER A 60 -15.84 10.96 14.80
N GLY A 61 -15.32 12.00 14.13
CA GLY A 61 -16.00 13.29 13.99
C GLY A 61 -16.99 13.37 12.82
N SER A 62 -17.02 12.35 11.96
CA SER A 62 -17.93 12.26 10.83
C SER A 62 -19.22 11.56 11.27
N ASN A 63 -20.39 12.16 11.03
CA ASN A 63 -21.72 11.69 11.46
C ASN A 63 -22.11 10.32 10.85
N GLY A 64 -21.43 9.24 11.20
CA GLY A 64 -21.72 7.88 10.77
C GLY A 64 -21.20 7.48 9.39
N ALA A 65 -20.31 8.26 8.75
CA ALA A 65 -19.67 7.79 7.53
C ALA A 65 -18.63 6.71 7.87
N GLY A 66 -18.98 5.45 7.61
CA GLY A 66 -18.11 4.30 7.83
C GLY A 66 -16.80 4.38 7.02
N LEU A 67 -15.79 3.64 7.47
CA LEU A 67 -14.55 3.43 6.72
C LEU A 67 -14.88 2.73 5.39
N SER A 68 -14.23 3.14 4.29
CA SER A 68 -14.65 2.73 2.95
C SER A 68 -13.48 2.45 2.01
N LYS A 69 -12.63 1.48 2.37
CA LYS A 69 -11.47 1.03 1.55
C LYS A 69 -10.57 2.21 1.08
N GLY A 70 -10.44 3.27 1.88
CA GLY A 70 -9.65 4.46 1.53
C GLY A 70 -10.41 5.56 0.77
N THR A 71 -11.67 5.35 0.38
CA THR A 71 -12.42 6.35 -0.40
C THR A 71 -12.86 7.55 0.42
N THR A 72 -13.05 7.40 1.74
CA THR A 72 -13.43 8.52 2.62
C THR A 72 -12.33 9.58 2.66
N SER A 73 -11.07 9.17 2.72
CA SER A 73 -9.88 10.02 2.70
C SER A 73 -9.72 10.68 1.34
N LEU A 74 -9.88 9.94 0.25
CA LEU A 74 -9.79 10.49 -1.10
C LEU A 74 -10.85 11.58 -1.37
N ARG A 75 -12.05 11.44 -0.81
CA ARG A 75 -13.14 12.43 -0.97
C ARG A 75 -12.82 13.79 -0.35
N GLN A 76 -11.82 13.89 0.53
CA GLN A 76 -11.46 15.13 1.21
C GLN A 76 -10.79 16.17 0.30
N SER A 77 -10.36 15.78 -0.91
CA SER A 77 -9.77 16.72 -1.88
C SER A 77 -10.30 16.50 -3.30
N GLN A 78 -10.17 17.52 -4.16
CA GLN A 78 -10.52 17.41 -5.58
C GLN A 78 -9.64 16.38 -6.30
N ALA A 79 -8.33 16.40 -6.01
CA ALA A 79 -7.38 15.43 -6.58
C ALA A 79 -7.70 14.00 -6.13
N GLY A 80 -8.02 13.78 -4.85
CA GLY A 80 -8.40 12.45 -4.38
C GLY A 80 -9.69 11.94 -5.03
N ARG A 81 -10.68 12.82 -5.25
CA ARG A 81 -11.93 12.45 -5.95
C ARG A 81 -11.70 11.93 -7.37
N SER A 82 -10.71 12.45 -8.10
CA SER A 82 -10.35 11.90 -9.44
C SER A 82 -9.73 10.52 -9.40
N LEU A 83 -9.29 10.02 -8.24
CA LEU A 83 -8.62 8.72 -8.08
C LEU A 83 -9.56 7.62 -7.55
N LEU A 84 -10.83 7.94 -7.26
CA LEU A 84 -11.80 7.00 -6.71
C LEU A 84 -12.01 5.75 -7.58
N TRP A 85 -11.79 5.86 -8.90
CA TRP A 85 -11.87 4.74 -9.82
C TRP A 85 -10.93 3.59 -9.40
N ALA A 86 -9.75 3.88 -8.83
CA ALA A 86 -8.78 2.86 -8.43
C ALA A 86 -9.18 2.08 -7.16
N CYS A 87 -10.21 2.55 -6.45
CA CYS A 87 -10.86 1.79 -5.37
C CYS A 87 -12.06 1.01 -5.90
N ASN A 88 -12.87 1.65 -6.77
CA ASN A 88 -14.15 1.11 -7.23
C ASN A 88 -14.04 0.06 -8.35
N ASN A 89 -12.99 0.12 -9.17
CA ASN A 89 -12.78 -0.85 -10.26
C ASN A 89 -12.21 -2.18 -9.76
N SER A 90 -11.75 -2.21 -8.51
CA SER A 90 -11.16 -3.40 -7.91
C SER A 90 -12.24 -4.43 -7.58
N LYS A 91 -11.94 -5.72 -7.76
CA LYS A 91 -12.89 -6.81 -7.45
C LYS A 91 -13.01 -7.07 -5.94
N GLY A 92 -12.05 -6.60 -5.15
CA GLY A 92 -11.97 -6.81 -3.71
C GLY A 92 -10.96 -5.88 -3.04
N THR A 93 -10.90 -5.99 -1.72
CA THR A 93 -9.98 -5.21 -0.88
C THR A 93 -8.51 -5.49 -1.22
N SER A 94 -8.20 -6.74 -1.55
CA SER A 94 -6.89 -7.24 -1.94
C SER A 94 -6.45 -6.62 -3.25
N ASP A 95 -7.31 -6.58 -4.27
CA ASP A 95 -7.06 -5.88 -5.52
C ASP A 95 -6.72 -4.40 -5.27
N THR A 96 -7.52 -3.70 -4.45
CA THR A 96 -7.23 -2.31 -4.06
C THR A 96 -5.86 -2.19 -3.38
N ILE A 97 -5.57 -3.03 -2.38
CA ILE A 97 -4.28 -3.00 -1.68
C ILE A 97 -3.12 -3.20 -2.67
N LEU A 98 -3.24 -4.14 -3.60
CA LEU A 98 -2.17 -4.43 -4.56
C LEU A 98 -1.96 -3.27 -5.55
N VAL A 99 -3.03 -2.72 -6.13
CA VAL A 99 -2.95 -1.56 -7.03
C VAL A 99 -2.22 -0.42 -6.34
N TRP A 100 -2.71 0.00 -5.18
CA TRP A 100 -2.15 1.13 -4.46
C TRP A 100 -0.75 0.85 -3.92
N HIS A 101 -0.43 -0.40 -3.56
CA HIS A 101 0.91 -0.77 -3.09
C HIS A 101 1.95 -0.68 -4.21
N ILE A 102 1.62 -1.22 -5.38
CA ILE A 102 2.49 -1.15 -6.56
C ILE A 102 2.67 0.32 -6.96
N THR A 103 1.59 1.11 -7.02
CA THR A 103 1.65 2.56 -7.25
C THR A 103 2.56 3.29 -6.27
N THR A 104 2.40 3.05 -4.96
CA THR A 104 3.25 3.65 -3.91
C THR A 104 4.72 3.31 -4.13
N THR A 105 4.99 2.06 -4.55
CA THR A 105 6.33 1.56 -4.82
C THR A 105 6.96 2.22 -6.06
N ILE A 106 6.19 2.43 -7.14
CA ILE A 106 6.62 3.17 -8.34
C ILE A 106 6.99 4.62 -7.99
N LEU A 107 6.18 5.28 -7.18
CA LEU A 107 6.41 6.67 -6.76
C LEU A 107 7.59 6.83 -5.80
N GLU A 108 7.88 5.81 -4.98
CA GLU A 108 9.08 5.78 -4.14
C GLU A 108 10.36 5.74 -4.98
N VAL A 109 10.35 5.11 -6.17
CA VAL A 109 11.49 5.16 -7.10
C VAL A 109 11.72 6.57 -7.64
N ARG A 110 10.64 7.29 -7.98
CA ARG A 110 10.71 8.70 -8.45
C ARG A 110 11.25 9.64 -7.38
N HIS A 111 10.83 9.40 -6.13
CA HIS A 111 11.19 10.20 -4.97
C HIS A 111 11.95 9.33 -3.97
N PRO A 112 13.28 9.16 -4.09
CA PRO A 112 14.05 8.38 -3.12
C PRO A 112 14.07 9.05 -1.74
N HIS A 113 14.34 8.26 -0.69
CA HIS A 113 14.55 8.80 0.65
C HIS A 113 15.92 9.48 0.75
N HIS A 114 15.93 10.79 1.00
CA HIS A 114 17.16 11.52 1.34
C HIS A 114 17.51 11.27 2.81
N GLN A 115 18.21 10.17 3.11
CA GLN A 115 18.82 9.95 4.43
C GLN A 115 20.25 10.51 4.39
N GLY A 116 20.49 11.72 4.91
CA GLY A 116 21.88 12.20 4.99
C GLY A 116 22.14 13.61 5.51
N ASP A 117 21.28 14.59 5.25
CA ASP A 117 21.74 16.00 5.33
C ASP A 117 21.58 16.68 6.70
N GLY A 118 21.26 15.93 7.78
CA GLY A 118 21.05 16.51 9.11
C GLY A 118 19.88 17.51 9.19
N ARG A 119 19.10 17.64 8.10
CA ARG A 119 17.94 18.53 8.00
C ARG A 119 16.80 17.93 8.83
N PRO A 120 16.04 18.75 9.59
CA PRO A 120 14.86 18.27 10.29
C PRO A 120 13.91 17.58 9.29
N SER A 121 13.30 16.48 9.73
CA SER A 121 12.30 15.75 8.93
C SER A 121 11.21 16.71 8.49
N SER A 122 11.01 16.87 7.19
CA SER A 122 9.89 17.67 6.67
C SER A 122 8.59 16.90 6.84
N VAL A 123 7.46 17.62 6.88
CA VAL A 123 6.11 17.00 6.89
C VAL A 123 5.95 16.03 5.71
N VAL A 124 6.48 16.39 4.53
CA VAL A 124 6.50 15.52 3.34
C VAL A 124 7.24 14.20 3.62
N SER A 125 8.40 14.27 4.27
CA SER A 125 9.17 13.08 4.69
C SER A 125 8.38 12.20 5.67
N GLU A 126 7.67 12.81 6.62
CA GLU A 126 6.83 12.08 7.57
C GLU A 126 5.67 11.35 6.89
N LYS A 127 4.95 12.02 5.99
CA LYS A 127 3.84 11.44 5.22
C LYS A 127 4.32 10.30 4.33
N LYS A 128 5.46 10.48 3.69
CA LYS A 128 6.11 9.44 2.88
C LYS A 128 6.48 8.22 3.71
N ILE A 129 7.11 8.39 4.87
CA ILE A 129 7.41 7.29 5.81
C ILE A 129 6.14 6.55 6.20
N ALA A 130 5.08 7.29 6.56
CA ALA A 130 3.81 6.67 6.93
C ALA A 130 3.20 5.86 5.78
N ALA A 131 3.12 6.46 4.58
CA ALA A 131 2.56 5.83 3.39
C ALA A 131 3.33 4.56 2.99
N THR A 132 4.65 4.61 2.87
CA THR A 132 5.46 3.45 2.44
C THR A 132 5.43 2.33 3.48
N HIS A 133 5.44 2.65 4.78
CA HIS A 133 5.35 1.64 5.84
C HIS A 133 3.98 0.95 5.89
N LEU A 134 2.89 1.72 5.82
CA LEU A 134 1.53 1.19 5.84
C LEU A 134 1.23 0.38 4.58
N SER A 135 1.60 0.90 3.41
CA SER A 135 1.51 0.20 2.13
C SER A 135 2.12 -1.21 2.21
N CYS A 136 3.31 -1.31 2.77
CA CYS A 136 4.02 -2.59 2.86
C CYS A 136 3.48 -3.52 3.94
N TYR A 137 2.86 -2.97 4.99
CA TYR A 137 2.13 -3.78 5.95
C TYR A 137 0.86 -4.35 5.34
N CYS A 138 0.09 -3.55 4.59
CA CYS A 138 -1.09 -4.03 3.87
C CYS A 138 -0.72 -5.10 2.83
N ALA A 139 0.36 -4.92 2.06
CA ALA A 139 0.87 -5.96 1.16
C ALA A 139 1.26 -7.25 1.89
N TYR A 140 1.85 -7.13 3.09
CA TYR A 140 2.12 -8.28 3.96
C TYR A 140 0.83 -9.00 4.40
N LEU A 141 -0.25 -8.26 4.69
CA LEU A 141 -1.55 -8.87 5.01
C LEU A 141 -2.04 -9.72 3.84
N VAL A 142 -2.01 -9.19 2.61
CA VAL A 142 -2.43 -9.95 1.41
C VAL A 142 -1.58 -11.21 1.20
N GLU A 143 -0.25 -11.12 1.38
CA GLU A 143 0.65 -12.26 1.16
C GLU A 143 0.54 -13.34 2.26
N SER A 144 0.52 -12.91 3.52
CA SER A 144 0.85 -13.78 4.67
C SER A 144 -0.26 -13.91 5.70
N CYS A 145 -1.22 -12.99 5.72
CA CYS A 145 -2.37 -13.03 6.63
C CYS A 145 -3.69 -12.65 5.93
N PRO A 146 -4.02 -13.23 4.76
CA PRO A 146 -5.21 -12.87 4.01
C PRO A 146 -6.51 -13.18 4.75
N GLU A 147 -6.49 -14.10 5.70
CA GLU A 147 -7.60 -14.38 6.64
C GLU A 147 -7.97 -13.17 7.53
N LEU A 148 -7.13 -12.12 7.57
CA LEU A 148 -7.43 -10.86 8.25
C LEU A 148 -8.08 -9.83 7.33
N LEU A 149 -8.15 -10.10 6.02
CA LEU A 149 -8.76 -9.20 5.05
C LEU A 149 -10.27 -9.51 4.92
N PRO A 150 -11.07 -8.54 4.43
CA PRO A 150 -12.50 -8.77 4.18
C PRO A 150 -12.81 -9.71 3.01
N ASP A 151 -11.82 -10.04 2.18
CA ASP A 151 -12.00 -10.90 1.00
C ASP A 151 -11.80 -12.38 1.35
N ASP A 152 -12.14 -13.27 0.42
CA ASP A 152 -11.83 -14.70 0.52
C ASP A 152 -10.32 -14.97 0.54
N ASP A 153 -9.88 -15.77 1.52
CA ASP A 153 -8.47 -16.04 1.80
C ASP A 153 -7.75 -16.71 0.61
N ALA A 154 -8.45 -17.61 -0.07
CA ALA A 154 -7.90 -18.36 -1.21
C ALA A 154 -7.77 -17.45 -2.43
N TRP A 155 -8.76 -16.59 -2.65
CA TRP A 155 -8.74 -15.55 -3.68
C TRP A 155 -7.57 -14.57 -3.45
N SER A 156 -7.40 -14.02 -2.25
CA SER A 156 -6.30 -13.09 -1.94
C SER A 156 -4.92 -13.72 -2.19
N LYS A 157 -4.73 -15.00 -1.79
CA LYS A 157 -3.48 -15.74 -2.04
C LYS A 157 -3.23 -15.98 -3.52
N TYR A 158 -4.27 -16.36 -4.26
CA TYR A 158 -4.18 -16.58 -5.70
C TYR A 158 -3.81 -15.29 -6.43
N LEU A 159 -4.55 -14.22 -6.16
CA LEU A 159 -4.35 -12.90 -6.76
C LEU A 159 -2.92 -12.39 -6.50
N TYR A 160 -2.44 -12.46 -5.26
CA TYR A 160 -1.07 -12.05 -4.92
C TYR A 160 -0.03 -12.81 -5.77
N LYS A 161 -0.17 -14.14 -5.89
CA LYS A 161 0.77 -14.97 -6.67
C LYS A 161 0.73 -14.64 -8.15
N GLU A 162 -0.44 -14.45 -8.72
CA GLU A 162 -0.61 -14.12 -10.14
C GLU A 162 -0.02 -12.75 -10.46
N VAL A 163 -0.38 -11.72 -9.69
CA VAL A 163 0.15 -10.35 -9.87
C VAL A 163 1.66 -10.33 -9.69
N LYS A 164 2.20 -11.06 -8.70
CA LYS A 164 3.64 -11.16 -8.47
C LYS A 164 4.37 -11.82 -9.64
N LYS A 165 3.88 -12.95 -10.12
CA LYS A 165 4.47 -13.67 -11.26
C LYS A 165 4.45 -12.81 -12.52
N ASP A 166 3.38 -12.06 -12.73
CA ASP A 166 3.24 -11.21 -13.91
C ASP A 166 4.11 -9.95 -13.82
N ALA A 167 4.25 -9.36 -12.63
CA ALA A 167 5.19 -8.27 -12.38
C ALA A 167 6.64 -8.72 -12.59
N GLU A 168 7.02 -9.88 -12.06
CA GLU A 168 8.34 -10.49 -12.30
C GLU A 168 8.60 -10.68 -13.80
N ARG A 169 7.61 -11.19 -14.56
CA ARG A 169 7.72 -11.34 -16.02
C ARG A 169 7.92 -10.00 -16.73
N ALA A 170 7.11 -8.99 -16.39
CA ALA A 170 7.19 -7.66 -17.01
C ALA A 170 8.57 -7.02 -16.78
N LEU A 171 9.12 -7.17 -15.58
CA LEU A 171 10.45 -6.64 -15.23
C LEU A 171 11.60 -7.42 -15.88
N VAL A 172 11.42 -8.70 -16.21
CA VAL A 172 12.41 -9.51 -16.94
C VAL A 172 12.41 -9.21 -18.43
N SER A 173 11.23 -9.13 -19.05
CA SER A 173 11.09 -8.93 -20.49
C SER A 173 11.49 -7.51 -20.96
N GLY A 174 11.57 -6.54 -20.05
CA GLY A 174 12.02 -5.18 -20.33
C GLY A 174 13.55 -4.98 -20.40
N GLY A 175 14.33 -6.05 -20.26
CA GLY A 175 15.79 -6.03 -20.10
C GLY A 175 16.63 -5.99 -21.39
N ASP A 176 16.06 -5.56 -22.52
CA ASP A 176 16.84 -5.41 -23.76
C ASP A 176 17.75 -4.17 -23.70
N GLY A 177 19.00 -4.38 -23.25
CA GLY A 177 20.17 -3.68 -23.75
C GLY A 177 20.51 -2.28 -23.21
N ILE A 178 19.84 -1.74 -22.20
CA ILE A 178 20.23 -0.44 -21.61
C ILE A 178 21.30 -0.64 -20.52
N GLU A 179 22.46 -0.02 -20.72
CA GLU A 179 23.61 -0.03 -19.82
C GLU A 179 23.23 0.54 -18.42
N VAL A 180 23.54 -0.22 -17.37
CA VAL A 180 22.85 -0.23 -16.07
C VAL A 180 23.20 0.87 -15.07
N SER A 181 24.16 1.75 -15.34
CA SER A 181 24.77 2.52 -14.25
C SER A 181 24.23 3.93 -13.97
N SER A 182 23.20 4.47 -14.65
CA SER A 182 22.65 5.78 -14.24
C SER A 182 21.26 6.16 -14.77
N LEU A 183 20.22 5.34 -14.56
CA LEU A 183 18.86 5.90 -14.71
C LEU A 183 18.59 6.89 -13.57
N THR A 184 18.17 8.10 -13.94
CA THR A 184 17.65 9.08 -12.98
C THR A 184 16.38 8.54 -12.32
N PRO A 185 16.01 9.00 -11.11
CA PRO A 185 14.74 8.62 -10.46
C PRO A 185 13.53 8.76 -11.39
N GLU A 186 13.48 9.84 -12.17
CA GLU A 186 12.44 10.10 -13.18
C GLU A 186 12.43 9.05 -14.30
N ALA A 187 13.61 8.66 -14.80
CA ALA A 187 13.68 7.65 -15.86
C ALA A 187 13.26 6.26 -15.35
N GLY A 188 13.65 5.89 -14.13
CA GLY A 188 13.20 4.65 -13.50
C GLY A 188 11.69 4.62 -13.26
N TYR A 189 11.12 5.75 -12.83
CA TYR A 189 9.67 5.92 -12.69
C TYR A 189 8.91 5.69 -14.01
N ARG A 190 9.34 6.33 -15.11
CA ARG A 190 8.70 6.16 -16.42
C ARG A 190 8.83 4.74 -16.95
N GLN A 191 10.01 4.14 -16.78
CA GLN A 191 10.24 2.75 -17.18
C GLN A 191 9.30 1.78 -16.45
N LEU A 192 9.07 1.97 -15.14
CA LEU A 192 8.14 1.14 -14.39
C LEU A 192 6.69 1.30 -14.84
N ILE A 193 6.26 2.53 -15.16
CA ILE A 193 4.92 2.77 -15.72
C ILE A 193 4.75 2.04 -17.04
N GLU A 194 5.73 2.14 -17.94
CA GLU A 194 5.69 1.48 -19.25
C GLU A 194 5.66 -0.04 -19.12
N LEU A 195 6.58 -0.62 -18.35
CA LEU A 195 6.71 -2.07 -18.20
C LEU A 195 5.50 -2.69 -17.52
N LEU A 196 4.99 -2.09 -16.44
CA LEU A 196 3.86 -2.63 -15.68
C LEU A 196 2.52 -2.30 -16.35
N GLY A 197 2.45 -1.19 -17.08
CA GLY A 197 1.26 -0.72 -17.81
C GLY A 197 0.99 -1.41 -19.15
N ALA A 198 1.87 -2.32 -19.59
CA ALA A 198 1.75 -2.98 -20.88
C ALA A 198 0.45 -3.80 -21.02
N THR A 199 -0.14 -3.82 -22.22
CA THR A 199 -1.51 -4.33 -22.46
C THR A 199 -1.69 -5.82 -22.15
N GLN A 200 -0.62 -6.60 -22.26
CA GLN A 200 -0.57 -8.03 -21.97
C GLN A 200 -0.52 -8.36 -20.46
N ASN A 201 -0.29 -7.37 -19.60
CA ASN A 201 -0.15 -7.58 -18.17
C ASN A 201 -1.51 -7.66 -17.46
N HIS A 202 -1.48 -8.21 -16.25
CA HIS A 202 -2.60 -8.30 -15.34
C HIS A 202 -3.20 -6.92 -15.05
N GLU A 203 -4.53 -6.83 -14.91
CA GLU A 203 -5.27 -5.57 -14.70
C GLU A 203 -4.72 -4.73 -13.54
N VAL A 204 -4.45 -5.36 -12.40
CA VAL A 204 -3.82 -4.72 -11.23
C VAL A 204 -2.53 -3.96 -11.57
N LEU A 205 -1.69 -4.48 -12.47
CA LEU A 205 -0.44 -3.80 -12.86
C LEU A 205 -0.72 -2.59 -13.74
N LYS A 206 -1.66 -2.72 -14.68
CA LYS A 206 -2.09 -1.63 -15.57
C LYS A 206 -2.76 -0.51 -14.79
N ASP A 207 -3.65 -0.86 -13.87
CA ASP A 207 -4.31 0.08 -12.98
C ASP A 207 -3.29 0.78 -12.07
N ALA A 208 -2.31 0.04 -11.53
CA ALA A 208 -1.27 0.63 -10.70
C ALA A 208 -0.36 1.61 -11.48
N ALA A 209 0.00 1.27 -12.72
CA ALA A 209 0.79 2.13 -13.60
C ALA A 209 0.03 3.42 -13.95
N LYS A 210 -1.24 3.29 -14.35
CA LYS A 210 -2.12 4.43 -14.63
C LYS A 210 -2.33 5.30 -13.40
N LEU A 211 -2.52 4.70 -12.23
CA LEU A 211 -2.68 5.45 -10.98
C LEU A 211 -1.38 6.17 -10.59
N ALA A 212 -0.22 5.54 -10.79
CA ALA A 212 1.08 6.16 -10.55
C ALA A 212 1.30 7.37 -11.45
N GLU A 213 0.97 7.25 -12.74
CA GLU A 213 1.01 8.37 -13.70
C GLU A 213 0.14 9.55 -13.23
N GLN A 214 -1.13 9.30 -12.90
CA GLN A 214 -2.05 10.35 -12.42
C GLN A 214 -1.58 11.02 -11.12
N LEU A 215 -1.01 10.25 -10.20
CA LEU A 215 -0.46 10.76 -8.94
C LEU A 215 0.84 11.53 -9.15
N GLY A 216 1.66 11.12 -10.12
CA GLY A 216 2.90 11.80 -10.48
C GLY A 216 2.69 13.17 -11.13
N ASP A 217 1.52 13.40 -11.73
CA ASP A 217 1.18 14.64 -12.44
C ASP A 217 0.31 15.61 -11.62
N LEU A 218 0.18 15.36 -10.30
CA LEU A 218 -0.57 16.25 -9.42
C LEU A 218 0.01 17.67 -9.37
N ILE A 219 -0.84 18.67 -9.57
CA ILE A 219 -0.50 20.11 -9.54
C ILE A 219 0.09 20.55 -8.17
N GLY A 220 -0.15 19.78 -7.10
CA GLY A 220 0.42 20.01 -5.76
C GLY A 220 1.78 19.34 -5.49
N GLY A 221 2.37 18.66 -6.46
CA GLY A 221 3.71 18.06 -6.35
C GLY A 221 3.84 16.98 -5.27
N GLU A 222 5.08 16.78 -4.79
CA GLU A 222 5.43 15.70 -3.85
C GLU A 222 4.69 15.80 -2.50
N GLU A 223 4.41 17.01 -2.01
CA GLU A 223 3.71 17.20 -0.74
C GLU A 223 2.27 16.66 -0.80
N MET A 224 1.50 17.10 -1.79
CA MET A 224 0.12 16.65 -1.98
C MET A 224 0.06 15.15 -2.27
N LEU A 225 1.01 14.64 -3.04
CA LEU A 225 1.15 13.22 -3.34
C LEU A 225 1.26 12.36 -2.08
N TRP A 226 2.25 12.64 -1.22
CA TRP A 226 2.47 11.83 -0.03
C TRP A 226 1.40 12.06 1.04
N GLU A 227 0.80 13.24 1.10
CA GLU A 227 -0.36 13.49 1.96
C GLU A 227 -1.55 12.61 1.57
N LEU A 228 -1.89 12.55 0.27
CA LEU A 228 -2.96 11.69 -0.25
C LEU A 228 -2.69 10.21 0.05
N LEU A 229 -1.48 9.72 -0.24
CA LEU A 229 -1.12 8.34 0.02
C LEU A 229 -1.13 8.01 1.52
N ALA A 230 -0.63 8.90 2.37
CA ALA A 230 -0.65 8.70 3.82
C ALA A 230 -2.09 8.65 4.35
N GLY A 231 -2.97 9.54 3.87
CA GLY A 231 -4.39 9.53 4.21
C GLY A 231 -5.07 8.23 3.77
N PHE A 232 -4.92 7.87 2.50
CA PHE A 232 -5.46 6.63 1.93
C PHE A 232 -5.03 5.40 2.73
N TRP A 233 -3.74 5.22 2.97
CA TRP A 233 -3.23 4.05 3.68
C TRP A 233 -3.64 4.03 5.15
N SER A 234 -3.79 5.19 5.78
CA SER A 234 -4.26 5.29 7.18
C SER A 234 -5.74 4.93 7.31
N GLU A 235 -6.57 5.27 6.33
CA GLU A 235 -7.95 4.78 6.30
C GLU A 235 -8.00 3.30 5.93
N MET A 236 -7.22 2.86 4.92
CA MET A 236 -7.21 1.46 4.48
C MET A 236 -6.83 0.52 5.62
N ILE A 237 -5.81 0.88 6.42
CA ILE A 237 -5.45 0.07 7.57
C ILE A 237 -6.64 0.03 8.55
N LEU A 238 -7.23 1.16 8.92
CA LEU A 238 -8.41 1.18 9.78
C LEU A 238 -9.58 0.34 9.23
N TYR A 239 -9.79 0.34 7.92
CA TYR A 239 -10.82 -0.45 7.26
C TYR A 239 -10.58 -1.96 7.35
N VAL A 240 -9.33 -2.42 7.21
CA VAL A 240 -8.98 -3.85 7.33
C VAL A 240 -8.80 -4.29 8.79
N ALA A 241 -9.03 -3.41 9.77
CA ALA A 241 -9.09 -3.79 11.17
C ALA A 241 -10.11 -4.92 11.35
N PRO A 242 -9.78 -6.00 12.08
CA PRO A 242 -10.79 -6.95 12.51
C PRO A 242 -11.83 -6.25 13.38
N SER A 243 -13.14 -6.46 13.16
CA SER A 243 -14.18 -5.89 14.02
C SER A 243 -14.50 -6.78 15.23
N ASP A 244 -14.53 -8.12 15.11
CA ASP A 244 -15.02 -8.96 16.22
C ASP A 244 -14.28 -10.27 16.50
N ASN A 245 -13.71 -10.99 15.50
CA ASN A 245 -13.11 -12.33 15.75
C ASN A 245 -11.68 -12.54 15.21
N GLY A 246 -11.22 -11.72 14.27
CA GLY A 246 -9.84 -11.81 13.74
C GLY A 246 -8.76 -11.41 14.75
N HIS A 247 -9.15 -10.71 15.83
CA HIS A 247 -8.24 -10.31 16.92
C HIS A 247 -7.56 -11.49 17.61
N LEU A 248 -8.27 -12.60 17.85
CA LEU A 248 -7.74 -13.75 18.59
C LEU A 248 -6.70 -14.54 17.75
N GLN A 249 -6.97 -14.74 16.46
CA GLN A 249 -6.02 -15.40 15.55
C GLN A 249 -4.77 -14.52 15.31
N ALA A 250 -4.95 -13.21 15.28
CA ALA A 250 -3.84 -12.27 15.12
C ALA A 250 -2.96 -12.19 16.40
N ILE A 251 -3.55 -12.31 17.59
CA ILE A 251 -2.81 -12.38 18.86
C ILE A 251 -1.87 -13.60 18.93
N ASP A 252 -2.32 -14.76 18.43
CA ASP A 252 -1.52 -16.00 18.45
C ASP A 252 -0.23 -15.88 17.61
N ARG A 253 -0.25 -15.00 16.59
CA ARG A 253 0.89 -14.75 15.69
C ARG A 253 1.84 -13.64 16.15
N GLY A 254 1.70 -13.12 17.36
CA GLY A 254 2.74 -12.31 18.02
C GLY A 254 2.48 -10.80 18.13
N GLY A 255 1.25 -10.32 17.95
CA GLY A 255 0.87 -8.95 18.37
C GLY A 255 1.61 -7.81 17.65
N GLU A 256 2.03 -8.02 16.40
CA GLU A 256 2.96 -7.15 15.64
C GLU A 256 2.29 -5.91 14.98
N LEU A 257 1.04 -5.64 15.34
CA LEU A 257 0.33 -4.34 15.21
C LEU A 257 -1.02 -4.41 15.93
N ILE A 258 -1.40 -5.58 16.47
CA ILE A 258 -2.76 -5.91 16.89
C ILE A 258 -3.19 -5.32 18.21
N THR A 259 -2.25 -4.92 19.07
CA THR A 259 -2.57 -4.10 20.22
C THR A 259 -3.01 -2.69 19.83
N LEU A 260 -2.66 -2.19 18.65
CA LEU A 260 -3.31 -0.98 18.11
C LEU A 260 -4.78 -1.27 17.84
N TRP A 261 -5.09 -2.38 17.14
CA TRP A 261 -6.48 -2.80 16.89
C TRP A 261 -7.29 -3.01 18.19
N ALA A 262 -6.68 -3.56 19.24
CA ALA A 262 -7.32 -3.72 20.56
C ALA A 262 -7.54 -2.38 21.29
N LEU A 263 -6.67 -1.37 21.09
CA LEU A 263 -6.88 -0.02 21.63
C LEU A 263 -7.99 0.73 20.88
N LEU A 264 -8.18 0.45 19.58
CA LEU A 264 -9.28 1.03 18.79
C LEU A 264 -10.63 0.42 19.13
N ALA A 265 -10.67 -0.88 19.45
CA ALA A 265 -11.86 -1.54 19.98
C ALA A 265 -12.34 -0.92 21.33
N HIS A 266 -11.43 -0.34 22.13
CA HIS A 266 -11.79 0.38 23.36
C HIS A 266 -12.30 1.82 23.14
N VAL A 267 -12.14 2.40 21.94
CA VAL A 267 -12.56 3.79 21.62
C VAL A 267 -13.98 3.83 21.00
N GLY A 268 -14.62 2.69 20.77
CA GLY A 268 -16.02 2.60 20.35
C GLY A 268 -16.20 2.63 18.83
N THR A 269 -16.34 1.43 18.27
CA THR A 269 -17.10 1.05 17.06
C THR A 269 -17.06 1.99 15.85
N VAL A 270 -16.29 1.58 14.83
CA VAL A 270 -16.63 1.87 13.43
C VAL A 270 -17.22 0.59 12.83
N ASP A 271 -18.53 0.57 12.60
CA ASP A 271 -19.17 -0.51 11.87
C ASP A 271 -18.77 -0.47 10.39
N ARG A 272 -18.48 -1.65 9.84
CA ARG A 272 -18.27 -1.86 8.41
C ARG A 272 -19.64 -1.90 7.72
N PRO A 273 -19.91 -1.10 6.69
CA PRO A 273 -21.11 -1.30 5.89
C PRO A 273 -20.98 -2.63 5.12
N ASP A 274 -21.97 -3.51 5.27
CA ASP A 274 -22.06 -4.75 4.51
C ASP A 274 -22.45 -4.47 3.05
N ASP A 275 -21.68 -4.98 2.09
CA ASP A 275 -21.93 -4.86 0.65
C ASP A 275 -23.13 -5.73 0.18
N THR A 276 -23.92 -6.30 1.09
CA THR A 276 -24.98 -7.29 0.76
C THR A 276 -26.33 -6.68 0.38
N ASN A 277 -26.56 -5.37 0.51
CA ASN A 277 -27.90 -4.77 0.35
C ASN A 277 -28.18 -4.12 -1.01
N ALA A 278 -27.31 -4.28 -2.03
CA ALA A 278 -27.57 -3.71 -3.36
C ALA A 278 -28.60 -4.50 -4.20
N ASN A 279 -29.02 -5.70 -3.79
CA ASN A 279 -29.89 -6.58 -4.61
C ASN A 279 -31.29 -6.85 -4.02
N ALA A 280 -31.73 -6.13 -2.99
CA ALA A 280 -33.06 -6.35 -2.38
C ALA A 280 -34.13 -5.30 -2.75
N ALA A 281 -33.81 -4.32 -3.61
CA ALA A 281 -34.76 -3.30 -4.08
C ALA A 281 -34.97 -3.38 -5.60
N ALA A 282 -35.32 -4.57 -6.08
CA ALA A 282 -35.89 -4.80 -7.40
C ALA A 282 -36.71 -6.11 -7.34
N GLY A 283 -37.86 -6.04 -6.68
CA GLY A 283 -38.85 -7.11 -6.58
C GLY A 283 -40.22 -6.51 -6.32
#